data_AF-A0A1G6S7Y1-F1
#
_entry.id   AF-A0A1G6S7Y1-F1
#
_cell.length_a   1.000
_cell.length_b   1.000
_cell.length_c   1.000
_cell.angle_alpha   90.00
_cell.angle_beta   90.00
_cell.angle_gamma   90.00
#
_symmetry.space_group_name_H-M   'P 1'
#
loop_
_entity.id
_entity.type
_entity.pdbx_description
1 polymer ?
#
loop_
_entity_poly.entity_id
_entity_poly.type
_entity_poly.pdbx_seq_one_letter_code
_entity_poly.pdbx_strand_id
1 'polypeptide(L)'
;MARSAALPAVAILIIGYFASSALLGQNGVFALGGYKAELARKTEMLRRAEAYRDTLRHRAQLLDPAHVDSDYGDELVRKTTGQVRPDEVIIPRN
;
A
#
# COMPACT_ATOMS: atom_id res chain seq x y z
N MET A 1 28.11 20.81 -51.76
CA MET A 1 27.84 21.20 -50.35
C MET A 1 26.74 20.35 -49.69
N ALA A 2 25.56 20.17 -50.29
CA ALA A 2 24.47 19.36 -49.69
C ALA A 2 24.84 17.90 -49.35
N ARG A 3 25.71 17.25 -50.14
CA ARG A 3 26.15 15.85 -49.90
C ARG A 3 27.03 15.67 -48.66
N SER A 4 27.76 16.72 -48.24
CA SER A 4 28.62 16.70 -47.05
C SER A 4 27.83 16.92 -45.76
N ALA A 5 26.67 17.57 -45.85
CA ALA A 5 25.78 17.80 -44.70
C ALA A 5 24.83 16.61 -44.42
N ALA A 6 24.72 15.66 -45.34
CA ALA A 6 23.84 14.50 -45.18
C ALA A 6 24.26 13.60 -44.00
N LEU A 7 25.57 13.36 -43.84
CA LEU A 7 26.12 12.52 -42.77
C LEU A 7 25.88 13.13 -41.36
N PRO A 8 26.20 14.41 -41.10
CA PRO A 8 25.90 15.02 -39.81
C PRO A 8 24.39 15.15 -39.57
N ALA A 9 23.57 15.39 -40.60
CA ALA A 9 22.11 15.42 -40.44
C ALA A 9 21.55 14.07 -39.96
N VAL A 10 22.02 12.96 -40.55
CA VAL A 10 21.63 11.60 -40.11
C VAL A 10 22.10 11.34 -38.68
N ALA A 11 23.32 11.76 -38.31
CA ALA A 11 23.81 11.62 -36.95
C ALA A 11 22.94 12.36 -35.93
N ILE A 12 22.51 13.60 -36.24
CA ILE A 12 21.61 14.37 -35.39
C ILE A 12 20.25 13.68 -35.24
N LEU A 13 19.70 13.12 -36.32
CA LEU A 13 18.43 12.37 -36.24
C LEU A 13 18.54 11.14 -35.35
N ILE A 14 19.63 10.39 -35.45
CA ILE A 14 19.90 9.22 -34.60
C ILE A 14 20.00 9.64 -33.13
N ILE A 15 20.79 10.68 -32.83
CA ILE A 15 20.93 11.21 -31.48
C ILE A 15 19.58 11.70 -30.94
N GLY A 16 18.81 12.42 -31.75
CA GLY A 16 17.48 12.89 -31.39
C GLY A 16 16.54 11.75 -31.06
N TYR A 17 16.54 10.68 -31.88
CA TYR A 17 15.75 9.48 -31.61
C TYR A 17 16.11 8.85 -30.26
N PHE A 18 17.40 8.62 -30.00
CA PHE A 18 17.84 8.05 -28.72
C PHE A 18 17.55 8.96 -27.53
N ALA A 19 17.73 10.28 -27.67
CA ALA A 19 17.42 11.24 -26.63
C ALA A 19 15.92 11.24 -26.31
N SER A 20 15.05 11.26 -27.33
CA SER A 20 13.60 11.17 -27.15
C SER A 20 13.19 9.84 -26.50
N SER A 21 13.74 8.72 -26.96
CA SER A 21 13.46 7.39 -26.38
C SER A 21 13.96 7.26 -24.94
N ALA A 22 15.11 7.86 -24.59
CA ALA A 22 15.63 7.83 -23.22
C ALA A 22 14.81 8.71 -22.25
N LEU A 23 14.18 9.78 -22.75
CA LEU A 23 13.33 10.63 -21.94
C LEU A 23 11.93 10.04 -21.78
N LEU A 24 11.28 9.67 -22.90
CA LEU A 24 9.86 9.28 -22.96
C LEU A 24 9.61 7.77 -22.94
N GLY A 25 10.67 6.96 -22.98
CA GLY A 25 10.53 5.50 -22.99
C GLY A 25 9.98 4.94 -21.67
N GLN A 26 9.53 3.68 -21.72
CA GLN A 26 9.03 2.93 -20.56
C GLN A 26 9.95 3.01 -19.32
N ASN A 27 11.27 2.93 -19.53
CA ASN A 27 12.29 3.04 -18.48
C ASN A 27 13.04 4.38 -18.53
N GLY A 28 12.43 5.39 -19.15
CA GLY A 28 13.04 6.70 -19.32
C GLY A 28 13.08 7.51 -18.03
N VAL A 29 13.79 8.64 -18.07
CA VAL A 29 13.99 9.51 -16.89
C VAL A 29 12.66 10.00 -16.30
N PHE A 30 11.65 10.25 -17.14
CA PHE A 30 10.33 10.65 -16.67
C PHE A 30 9.55 9.52 -15.98
N ALA A 31 9.82 8.26 -16.32
CA ALA A 31 9.17 7.10 -15.69
C ALA A 31 9.58 6.95 -14.22
N LEU A 32 10.77 7.42 -13.83
CA LEU A 32 11.25 7.40 -12.44
C LEU A 32 10.30 8.12 -11.47
N GLY A 33 9.68 9.22 -11.92
CA GLY A 33 8.68 9.95 -11.12
C GLY A 33 7.42 9.12 -10.88
N GLY A 34 6.90 8.48 -11.93
CA GLY A 34 5.74 7.59 -11.86
C GLY A 34 6.00 6.37 -10.95
N TYR A 35 7.17 5.73 -11.08
CA TYR A 35 7.54 4.60 -10.24
C TYR A 35 7.64 4.96 -8.76
N LYS A 36 8.18 6.14 -8.41
CA LYS A 36 8.24 6.59 -7.01
C LYS A 36 6.85 6.80 -6.42
N ALA A 37 5.93 7.40 -7.19
CA ALA A 37 4.56 7.61 -6.76
C ALA A 37 3.80 6.27 -6.60
N GLU A 38 3.97 5.35 -7.55
CA GLU A 38 3.35 4.03 -7.47
C GLU A 38 3.90 3.20 -6.31
N LEU A 39 5.22 3.26 -6.08
CA LEU A 39 5.87 2.61 -4.95
C LEU A 39 5.31 3.16 -3.64
N ALA A 40 5.25 4.48 -3.47
CA ALA A 40 4.69 5.11 -2.28
C ALA A 40 3.24 4.66 -2.02
N ARG A 41 2.41 4.60 -3.07
CA ARG A 41 1.02 4.11 -2.97
C ARG A 41 0.96 2.66 -2.52
N LYS A 42 1.76 1.77 -3.13
CA LYS A 42 1.79 0.34 -2.78
C LYS A 42 2.31 0.12 -1.36
N THR A 43 3.33 0.85 -0.94
CA THR A 43 3.86 0.80 0.43
C THR A 43 2.81 1.24 1.45
N GLU A 44 2.05 2.28 1.17
CA GLU A 44 0.97 2.73 2.05
C GLU A 44 -0.15 1.69 2.15
N MET A 45 -0.55 1.08 1.03
CA MET A 45 -1.53 -0.02 1.03
C MET A 45 -1.04 -1.22 1.84
N LEU A 46 0.24 -1.57 1.70
CA LEU A 46 0.86 -2.66 2.45
C LEU A 46 0.81 -2.38 3.96
N ARG A 47 1.22 -1.19 4.41
CA ARG A 47 1.19 -0.82 5.83
C ARG A 47 -0.21 -0.93 6.43
N ARG A 48 -1.24 -0.49 5.71
CA ARG A 48 -2.63 -0.61 6.17
C ARG A 48 -3.08 -2.05 6.30
N ALA A 49 -2.75 -2.88 5.31
CA ALA A 49 -3.09 -4.30 5.33
C ALA A 49 -2.36 -5.04 6.47
N GLU A 50 -1.10 -4.73 6.71
CA GLU A 50 -0.32 -5.30 7.80
C GLU A 50 -0.88 -4.90 9.17
N ALA A 51 -1.19 -3.62 9.38
CA ALA A 51 -1.79 -3.16 10.64
C ALA A 51 -3.14 -3.85 10.92
N TYR A 52 -3.98 -4.04 9.89
CA TYR A 52 -5.24 -4.76 10.04
C TYR A 52 -5.01 -6.24 10.36
N ARG A 53 -4.08 -6.89 9.65
CA ARG A 53 -3.70 -8.28 9.90
C ARG A 53 -3.19 -8.48 11.32
N ASP A 54 -2.37 -7.55 11.83
CA ASP A 54 -1.79 -7.65 13.16
C ASP A 54 -2.85 -7.44 14.25
N THR A 55 -3.81 -6.54 14.01
CA THR A 55 -5.00 -6.39 14.87
C THR A 55 -5.82 -7.68 14.93
N LEU A 56 -6.09 -8.30 13.78
CA LEU A 56 -6.81 -9.58 13.73
C LEU A 56 -6.03 -10.71 14.41
N ARG A 57 -4.71 -10.75 14.22
CA ARG A 57 -3.86 -11.75 14.87
C ARG A 57 -3.90 -11.63 16.38
N HIS A 58 -3.83 -10.40 16.89
CA HIS A 58 -3.95 -10.15 18.33
C HIS A 58 -5.30 -10.62 18.86
N ARG A 59 -6.40 -10.29 18.19
CA ARG A 59 -7.74 -10.78 18.56
C ARG A 59 -7.85 -12.29 18.50
N ALA A 60 -7.29 -12.92 17.47
CA ALA A 60 -7.29 -14.37 17.33
C ALA A 60 -6.50 -15.06 18.46
N GLN A 61 -5.39 -14.46 18.92
CA GLN A 61 -4.64 -14.95 20.08
C GLN A 61 -5.45 -14.87 21.37
N LEU A 62 -6.23 -13.80 21.57
CA LEU A 62 -7.11 -13.67 22.74
C LEU A 62 -8.25 -14.71 22.75
N LEU A 63 -8.59 -15.25 21.58
CA LEU A 63 -9.61 -16.27 21.36
C LEU A 63 -9.04 -17.70 21.30
N ASP A 64 -7.74 -17.90 21.54
CA ASP A 64 -7.09 -19.22 21.47
C ASP A 64 -7.60 -20.13 22.61
N PRO A 65 -8.26 -21.26 22.33
CA PRO A 65 -8.85 -22.13 23.34
C PRO A 65 -7.85 -22.73 24.35
N ALA A 66 -6.55 -22.69 24.08
CA ALA A 66 -5.51 -23.08 25.03
C ALA A 66 -5.24 -22.02 26.12
N HIS A 67 -5.48 -20.74 25.82
CA HIS A 67 -5.29 -19.59 26.72
C HIS A 67 -6.34 -18.50 26.42
N VAL A 68 -7.63 -18.87 26.45
CA VAL A 68 -8.73 -17.92 26.19
C VAL A 68 -8.74 -16.87 27.29
N ASP A 69 -8.76 -15.60 26.90
CA ASP A 69 -9.09 -14.51 27.81
C ASP A 69 -10.61 -14.53 28.04
N SER A 70 -11.02 -14.90 29.25
CA SER A 70 -12.45 -15.01 29.61
C SER A 70 -13.18 -13.69 29.46
N ASP A 71 -12.51 -12.57 29.68
CA ASP A 71 -13.13 -11.25 29.68
C ASP A 71 -13.36 -10.79 28.24
N TYR A 72 -12.40 -11.03 27.33
CA TYR A 72 -12.58 -10.72 25.91
C TYR A 72 -13.67 -11.57 25.25
N GLY A 73 -13.81 -12.83 25.66
CA GLY A 73 -14.91 -13.71 25.24
C GLY A 73 -16.28 -13.20 25.71
N ASP A 74 -16.40 -12.81 26.99
CA ASP A 74 -17.65 -12.30 27.55
C ASP A 74 -18.04 -10.95 26.92
N GLU A 75 -17.07 -10.07 26.66
CA GLU A 75 -17.29 -8.82 25.90
C GLU A 75 -17.79 -9.05 24.46
N LEU A 76 -17.24 -10.04 23.75
CA LEU A 76 -17.65 -10.41 22.39
C LEU A 76 -19.09 -10.92 22.36
N VAL A 77 -19.47 -11.76 23.32
CA VAL A 77 -20.85 -12.28 23.45
C VAL A 77 -21.80 -11.13 23.74
N ARG A 78 -21.47 -10.26 24.69
CA ARG A 78 -22.31 -9.08 25.01
C ARG A 78 -22.51 -8.14 23.84
N LYS A 79 -21.44 -7.82 23.11
CA LYS A 79 -21.52 -6.96 21.90
C LYS A 79 -22.36 -7.58 20.79
N THR A 80 -22.33 -8.90 20.63
CA THR A 80 -22.99 -9.59 19.52
C THR A 80 -24.45 -9.94 19.84
N THR A 81 -24.75 -10.30 21.08
CA THR A 81 -26.08 -10.77 21.52
C THR A 81 -26.91 -9.64 22.15
N GLY A 82 -26.30 -8.51 22.52
CA GLY A 82 -27.00 -7.38 23.13
C GLY A 82 -27.58 -7.67 24.52
N GLN A 83 -27.26 -8.82 25.12
CA GLN A 83 -27.63 -9.14 26.48
C GLN A 83 -26.61 -8.51 27.43
N VAL A 84 -27.08 -7.49 28.15
CA VAL A 84 -26.37 -6.88 29.28
C VAL A 84 -26.99 -7.47 30.54
N ARG A 85 -26.18 -7.90 31.51
CA ARG A 85 -26.75 -8.33 32.78
C ARG A 85 -27.47 -7.15 33.45
N PRO A 86 -28.56 -7.39 34.21
CA PRO A 86 -29.33 -6.30 34.83
C PRO A 86 -28.51 -5.39 35.76
N ASP A 87 -27.34 -5.85 36.23
CA ASP A 87 -26.47 -5.18 37.18
C ASP A 87 -25.26 -4.44 36.56
N GLU A 88 -25.19 -4.29 35.24
CA GLU A 88 -24.00 -3.73 34.58
C GLU A 88 -24.20 -2.36 33.93
N VAL A 89 -23.18 -1.51 34.07
CA VAL A 89 -23.15 -0.13 33.55
C VAL A 89 -22.10 -0.03 32.43
N ILE A 90 -22.53 0.35 31.23
CA ILE A 90 -21.62 0.61 30.10
C ILE A 90 -21.01 2.00 30.26
N ILE A 91 -19.70 2.09 30.41
CA ILE A 91 -18.97 3.37 30.41
C ILE A 91 -18.48 3.64 28.98
N PRO A 92 -19.07 4.62 28.25
CA PRO A 92 -18.56 5.01 26.94
C PRO A 92 -17.19 5.67 27.10
N ARG A 93 -16.22 5.25 26.28
CA ARG A 93 -14.90 5.89 26.22
C ARG A 93 -14.97 6.99 25.15
N ASN A 94 -14.84 8.24 25.58
CA ASN A 94 -14.69 9.40 24.71
C ASN A 94 -13.39 9.34 23.91
#